data_AF-A0A1Z9UBS9-F1
#
_entry.id   AF-A0A1Z9UBS9-F1
#
_cell.length_a   1.000
_cell.length_b   1.000
_cell.length_c   1.000
_cell.angle_alpha   90.00
_cell.angle_beta   90.00
_cell.angle_gamma   90.00
#
_symmetry.space_group_name_H-M   'P 1'
#
loop_
_entity.id
_entity.type
_entity.pdbx_description
1 polymer ?
#
loop_
_entity_poly.entity_id
_entity_poly.type
_entity_poly.pdbx_seq_one_letter_code
_entity_poly.pdbx_strand_id
1 'polypeptide(L)'
;MVNNASYKIIDKVGMPRVISFFLGQLEAYCTSELDWLKLLPLEQNHLLHGACHFPFKPKSGSRMKPHGFRIRASVNIEMCPPFSYTHWGRIPSDKSKQGWLSGEQIFRFNDLEECAVHTLAHECFHFLSGSQQVKEKNTEANANWWADNWLRQFREQAD
;
A
#
# COMPACT_ATOMS: atom_id res chain seq x y z
N MET A 1 5.13 22.04 -9.26
CA MET A 1 5.34 21.35 -10.55
C MET A 1 4.86 19.93 -10.37
N VAL A 2 3.89 19.46 -11.16
CA VAL A 2 3.40 18.08 -11.05
C VAL A 2 4.50 17.20 -11.65
N ASN A 3 5.27 16.52 -10.80
CA ASN A 3 6.26 15.54 -11.25
C ASN A 3 5.52 14.46 -12.04
N ASN A 4 5.86 14.32 -13.32
CA ASN A 4 5.29 13.27 -14.16
C ASN A 4 5.85 11.93 -13.69
N ALA A 5 5.09 11.22 -12.87
CA ALA A 5 5.37 9.83 -12.52
C ALA A 5 5.63 9.01 -13.79
N SER A 6 6.67 8.18 -13.78
CA SER A 6 7.00 7.28 -14.90
C SER A 6 5.98 6.14 -15.09
N TYR A 7 5.01 6.05 -14.18
CA TYR A 7 4.00 5.01 -14.08
C TYR A 7 2.60 5.61 -14.13
N LYS A 8 1.61 4.82 -14.53
CA LYS A 8 0.23 5.31 -14.65
C LYS A 8 -0.44 5.40 -13.28
N ILE A 9 -0.99 6.56 -12.97
CA ILE A 9 -1.83 6.78 -11.79
C ILE A 9 -3.29 6.73 -12.23
N ILE A 10 -4.10 5.97 -11.49
CA ILE A 10 -5.54 5.89 -11.71
C ILE A 10 -6.22 6.02 -10.36
N ASP A 11 -6.92 7.13 -10.19
CA ASP A 11 -7.80 7.36 -9.06
C ASP A 11 -9.25 7.32 -9.55
N LYS A 12 -9.99 6.31 -9.08
CA LYS A 12 -11.42 6.16 -9.36
C LYS A 12 -12.29 6.43 -8.13
N VAL A 13 -11.68 6.75 -6.99
CA VAL A 13 -12.37 7.13 -5.76
C VAL A 13 -12.51 8.65 -5.66
N GLY A 14 -11.52 9.40 -6.17
CA GLY A 14 -11.48 10.86 -6.12
C GLY A 14 -10.81 11.38 -4.85
N MET A 15 -9.63 10.84 -4.51
CA MET A 15 -8.83 11.21 -3.34
C MET A 15 -7.49 11.86 -3.76
N PRO A 16 -7.50 13.10 -4.30
CA PRO A 16 -6.30 13.75 -4.81
C PRO A 16 -5.23 14.00 -3.74
N ARG A 17 -5.64 14.15 -2.47
CA ARG A 17 -4.72 14.31 -1.34
C ARG A 17 -3.92 13.04 -1.08
N VAL A 18 -4.60 11.89 -1.08
CA VAL A 18 -3.94 10.57 -0.97
C VAL A 18 -2.96 10.37 -2.12
N ILE A 19 -3.39 10.63 -3.36
CA ILE A 19 -2.51 10.48 -4.53
C ILE A 19 -1.28 11.40 -4.44
N SER A 20 -1.48 12.66 -4.07
CA SER A 20 -0.38 13.62 -3.87
C SER A 20 0.61 13.16 -2.80
N PHE A 21 0.11 12.60 -1.69
CA PHE A 21 0.95 12.02 -0.65
C PHE A 21 1.82 10.88 -1.19
N PHE A 22 1.25 9.93 -1.94
CA PHE A 22 2.02 8.81 -2.50
C PHE A 22 3.02 9.24 -3.57
N LEU A 23 2.69 10.25 -4.37
CA LEU A 23 3.65 10.86 -5.29
C LEU A 23 4.87 11.37 -4.54
N GLY A 24 4.67 12.16 -3.47
CA GLY A 24 5.77 12.68 -2.65
C GLY A 24 6.58 11.58 -1.96
N GLN A 25 5.93 10.54 -1.43
CA GLN A 25 6.64 9.42 -0.79
C GLN A 25 7.48 8.62 -1.79
N LEU A 26 6.95 8.37 -2.98
CA LEU A 26 7.61 7.54 -3.99
C LEU A 26 8.75 8.26 -4.72
N GLU A 27 8.87 9.59 -4.61
CA GLU A 27 10.01 10.35 -5.14
C GLU A 27 11.36 9.92 -4.55
N ALA A 28 11.35 9.38 -3.33
CA ALA A 28 12.56 8.86 -2.67
C ALA A 28 13.03 7.49 -3.20
N TYR A 29 12.27 6.87 -4.12
CA TYR A 29 12.47 5.50 -4.58
C TYR A 29 12.56 5.41 -6.11
N CYS A 30 13.17 4.35 -6.60
CA CYS A 30 13.20 4.03 -8.03
C CYS A 30 11.87 3.40 -8.45
N THR A 31 11.09 4.11 -9.26
CA THR A 31 9.77 3.65 -9.76
C THR A 31 9.79 3.17 -11.20
N SER A 32 10.96 2.88 -11.77
CA SER A 32 11.11 2.49 -13.19
C SER A 32 10.44 1.16 -13.53
N GLU A 33 10.30 0.26 -12.56
CA GLU A 33 9.64 -1.04 -12.73
C GLU A 33 8.15 -1.01 -12.37
N LEU A 34 7.60 0.13 -11.95
CA LEU A 34 6.18 0.26 -11.63
C LEU A 34 5.39 0.58 -12.91
N ASP A 35 4.42 -0.26 -13.28
CA ASP A 35 3.53 0.02 -14.40
C ASP A 35 2.43 1.01 -13.98
N TRP A 36 1.81 0.76 -12.83
CA TRP A 36 0.70 1.56 -12.34
C TRP A 36 0.47 1.47 -10.83
N LEU A 37 -0.12 2.54 -10.31
CA LEU A 37 -0.72 2.65 -9.00
C LEU A 37 -2.22 2.99 -9.20
N LYS A 38 -3.10 2.18 -8.62
CA LYS A 38 -4.56 2.31 -8.71
C LYS A 38 -5.19 2.48 -7.33
N LEU A 39 -6.05 3.48 -7.20
CA LEU A 39 -7.01 3.60 -6.11
C LEU A 39 -8.41 3.43 -6.70
N LEU A 40 -9.12 2.38 -6.28
CA LEU A 40 -10.41 2.00 -6.83
C LEU A 40 -11.51 1.96 -5.76
N PRO A 41 -12.77 2.20 -6.12
CA PRO A 41 -13.87 1.91 -5.21
C PRO A 41 -14.00 0.39 -5.03
N LEU A 42 -14.38 -0.02 -3.83
CA LEU A 42 -14.73 -1.39 -3.49
C LEU A 42 -16.23 -1.43 -3.14
N GLU A 43 -17.01 -2.09 -3.98
CA GLU A 43 -18.42 -2.38 -3.71
C GLU A 43 -18.48 -3.78 -3.10
N GLN A 44 -18.80 -3.93 -1.81
CA GLN A 44 -19.04 -5.22 -1.09
C GLN A 44 -19.11 -5.01 0.43
N ASN A 45 -19.21 -6.10 1.21
CA ASN A 45 -19.10 -6.12 2.67
C ASN A 45 -17.66 -6.05 3.22
N HIS A 46 -16.68 -5.75 2.37
CA HIS A 46 -15.27 -5.65 2.78
C HIS A 46 -14.89 -4.17 2.90
N LEU A 47 -14.11 -3.82 3.92
CA LEU A 47 -13.64 -2.44 4.12
C LEU A 47 -12.61 -2.03 3.06
N LEU A 48 -11.63 -2.90 2.80
CA LEU A 48 -10.47 -2.61 1.95
C LEU A 48 -9.92 -3.87 1.31
N HIS A 49 -9.21 -3.72 0.20
CA HIS A 49 -8.46 -4.77 -0.47
C HIS A 49 -7.26 -4.19 -1.21
N GLY A 50 -6.06 -4.59 -0.81
CA GLY A 50 -4.80 -4.28 -1.47
C GLY A 50 -4.29 -5.45 -2.32
N ALA A 51 -3.57 -5.15 -3.39
CA ALA A 51 -2.76 -6.14 -4.10
C ALA A 51 -1.58 -5.50 -4.84
N CYS A 52 -0.41 -6.11 -4.69
CA CYS A 52 0.79 -5.83 -5.44
C CYS A 52 1.11 -7.01 -6.34
N HIS A 53 0.90 -6.87 -7.65
CA HIS A 53 1.35 -7.88 -8.61
C HIS A 53 2.81 -7.64 -8.96
N PHE A 54 3.61 -8.70 -8.81
CA PHE A 54 5.03 -8.70 -9.10
C PHE A 54 5.28 -8.74 -10.62
N PRO A 55 6.47 -8.31 -11.08
CA PRO A 55 6.83 -8.35 -12.49
C PRO A 55 6.66 -9.76 -13.05
N PHE A 56 6.11 -9.83 -14.26
CA PHE A 56 5.86 -11.08 -14.95
C PHE A 56 6.54 -11.08 -16.31
N LYS A 57 7.38 -12.08 -16.53
CA LYS A 57 7.98 -12.38 -17.84
C LYS A 57 7.36 -13.67 -18.38
N PRO A 58 6.53 -13.62 -19.44
CA PRO A 58 5.88 -14.80 -19.99
C PRO A 58 6.90 -15.78 -20.56
N LYS A 59 6.62 -17.08 -20.42
CA LYS A 59 7.30 -18.13 -21.20
C LYS A 59 6.87 -18.07 -22.67
N SER A 60 7.70 -18.62 -23.56
CA SER A 60 7.37 -18.73 -24.99
C SER A 60 6.01 -19.42 -25.18
N GLY A 61 5.12 -18.82 -25.98
CA GLY A 61 3.76 -19.31 -26.24
C GLY A 61 2.67 -18.85 -25.26
N SER A 62 2.99 -18.10 -24.20
CA SER A 62 1.96 -17.51 -23.32
C SER A 62 1.19 -16.40 -24.02
N ARG A 63 -0.12 -16.34 -23.79
CA ARG A 63 -0.99 -15.25 -24.25
C ARG A 63 -0.89 -13.99 -23.36
N MET A 64 -0.27 -14.10 -22.19
CA MET A 64 -0.14 -12.99 -21.25
C MET A 64 0.99 -12.06 -21.68
N LYS A 65 0.72 -10.74 -21.68
CA LYS A 65 1.73 -9.72 -21.95
C LYS A 65 2.66 -9.55 -20.73
N PRO A 66 3.96 -9.26 -20.95
CA PRO A 66 4.88 -8.92 -19.85
C PRO A 66 4.42 -7.66 -19.13
N HIS A 67 4.81 -7.54 -17.86
CA HIS A 67 4.52 -6.35 -17.06
C HIS A 67 5.49 -6.15 -15.90
N GLY A 68 5.61 -4.90 -15.43
CA GLY A 68 6.28 -4.53 -14.19
C GLY A 68 5.40 -4.74 -12.95
N PHE A 69 5.76 -4.09 -11.84
CA PHE A 69 4.95 -4.05 -10.63
C PHE A 69 3.64 -3.31 -10.86
N ARG A 70 2.59 -3.74 -10.14
CA ARG A 70 1.25 -3.17 -10.27
C ARG A 70 0.56 -3.11 -8.92
N ILE A 71 0.39 -1.90 -8.41
CA ILE A 71 -0.16 -1.63 -7.09
C ILE A 71 -1.63 -1.25 -7.21
N ARG A 72 -2.51 -1.98 -6.53
CA ARG A 72 -3.93 -1.66 -6.40
C ARG A 72 -4.29 -1.55 -4.93
N ALA A 73 -4.93 -0.47 -4.54
CA ALA A 73 -5.77 -0.41 -3.35
C ALA A 73 -7.21 -0.19 -3.75
N SER A 74 -8.12 -0.85 -3.05
CA SER A 74 -9.56 -0.63 -3.19
C SER A 74 -10.13 -0.37 -1.80
N VAL A 75 -10.97 0.65 -1.67
CA VAL A 75 -11.60 1.04 -0.39
C VAL A 75 -13.10 1.16 -0.55
N ASN A 76 -13.83 0.82 0.50
CA ASN A 76 -15.27 0.81 0.49
C ASN A 76 -15.85 2.21 0.68
N ILE A 77 -16.42 2.76 -0.39
CA ILE A 77 -16.99 4.11 -0.40
C ILE A 77 -18.39 4.19 0.23
N GLU A 78 -19.02 3.05 0.52
CA GLU A 78 -20.37 2.98 1.08
C GLU A 78 -20.36 2.78 2.61
N MET A 79 -19.27 2.27 3.18
CA MET A 79 -19.14 2.09 4.64
C MET A 79 -18.85 3.43 5.34
N CYS A 80 -19.46 3.63 6.51
CA CYS A 80 -19.24 4.83 7.32
C CYS A 80 -18.10 4.62 8.35
N PRO A 81 -17.23 5.61 8.57
CA PRO A 81 -16.23 5.58 9.62
C PRO A 81 -16.85 5.68 11.04
N PRO A 82 -16.09 5.34 12.11
CA PRO A 82 -14.70 4.90 12.10
C PRO A 82 -14.55 3.44 11.66
N PHE A 83 -13.40 3.14 11.07
CA PHE A 83 -13.12 1.82 10.53
C PHE A 83 -12.15 1.04 11.41
N SER A 84 -12.29 -0.28 11.43
CA SER A 84 -11.35 -1.20 12.07
C SER A 84 -11.06 -2.37 11.15
N TYR A 85 -9.80 -2.76 11.09
CA TYR A 85 -9.31 -3.85 10.25
C TYR A 85 -8.37 -4.72 11.07
N THR A 86 -8.64 -6.03 11.13
CA THR A 86 -7.81 -6.99 11.86
C THR A 86 -6.88 -7.70 10.89
N HIS A 87 -5.57 -7.61 11.12
CA HIS A 87 -4.57 -8.25 10.26
C HIS A 87 -3.26 -8.54 10.99
N TRP A 88 -2.34 -9.23 10.33
CA TRP A 88 -0.98 -9.47 10.83
C TRP A 88 -0.18 -8.17 10.97
N GLY A 89 0.31 -7.88 12.17
CA GLY A 89 1.17 -6.74 12.50
C GLY A 89 2.41 -7.18 13.30
N ARG A 90 3.24 -6.19 13.66
CA ARG A 90 4.40 -6.41 14.54
C ARG A 90 3.97 -6.26 15.99
N ILE A 91 3.91 -7.38 16.71
CA ILE A 91 3.59 -7.39 18.15
C ILE A 91 4.89 -7.33 18.96
N PRO A 92 5.09 -6.33 19.83
CA PRO A 92 6.26 -6.24 20.70
C PRO A 92 6.49 -7.53 21.48
N SER A 93 7.74 -7.99 21.54
CA SER A 93 8.10 -9.23 22.21
C SER A 93 9.57 -9.26 22.62
N ASP A 94 9.80 -9.38 23.92
CA ASP A 94 11.13 -9.52 24.52
C ASP A 94 11.76 -10.90 24.23
N LYS A 95 10.96 -11.85 23.72
CA LYS A 95 11.42 -13.21 23.38
C LYS A 95 12.06 -13.28 21.99
N SER A 96 11.93 -12.24 21.18
CA SER A 96 12.41 -12.19 19.81
C SER A 96 13.61 -11.26 19.69
N LYS A 97 14.67 -11.67 18.96
CA LYS A 97 15.89 -10.86 18.79
C LYS A 97 15.66 -9.50 18.12
N GLN A 98 14.61 -9.39 17.32
CA GLN A 98 14.22 -8.16 16.62
C GLN A 98 13.21 -7.29 17.42
N GLY A 99 12.89 -7.68 18.66
CA GLY A 99 11.97 -6.97 19.55
C GLY A 99 10.48 -7.14 19.23
N TRP A 100 10.13 -7.95 18.23
CA TRP A 100 8.74 -8.21 17.84
C TRP A 100 8.52 -9.59 17.19
N LEU A 101 7.27 -10.04 17.20
CA LEU A 101 6.76 -11.24 16.50
C LEU A 101 5.59 -10.86 15.59
N SER A 102 5.37 -11.63 14.52
CA SER A 102 4.15 -11.48 13.70
C SER A 102 2.96 -11.97 14.51
N GLY A 103 1.93 -11.14 14.66
CA GLY A 103 0.72 -11.44 15.42
C GLY A 103 -0.49 -10.68 14.89
N GLU A 104 -1.69 -11.09 15.26
CA GLU A 104 -2.91 -10.37 14.91
C GLU A 104 -2.96 -9.00 15.64
N GLN A 105 -3.29 -7.94 14.91
CA GLN A 105 -3.38 -6.56 15.37
C GLN A 105 -4.62 -5.89 14.77
N ILE A 106 -5.23 -4.98 15.52
CA ILE A 106 -6.34 -4.14 15.03
C ILE A 106 -5.77 -2.79 14.59
N PHE A 107 -6.00 -2.45 13.32
CA PHE A 107 -5.71 -1.16 12.71
C PHE A 107 -6.98 -0.31 12.71
N ARG A 108 -6.85 0.99 13.02
CA ARG A 108 -7.98 1.92 13.15
C ARG A 108 -7.82 3.12 12.24
N PHE A 109 -8.91 3.50 11.58
CA PHE A 109 -8.95 4.60 10.64
C PHE A 109 -10.14 5.52 10.95
N ASN A 110 -9.89 6.83 10.99
CA ASN A 110 -10.88 7.86 11.28
C ASN A 110 -11.77 8.18 10.07
N ASP A 111 -11.24 8.00 8.87
CA ASP A 111 -11.92 8.28 7.62
C ASP A 111 -11.44 7.34 6.50
N LEU A 112 -12.00 7.53 5.32
CA LEU A 112 -11.72 6.68 4.16
C LEU A 112 -10.37 6.98 3.51
N GLU A 113 -9.85 8.20 3.64
CA GLU A 113 -8.50 8.55 3.16
C GLU A 113 -7.46 7.78 3.96
N GLU A 114 -7.62 7.68 5.29
CA GLU A 114 -6.74 6.89 6.14
C GLU A 114 -6.73 5.40 5.76
N CYS A 115 -7.90 4.82 5.43
CA CYS A 115 -7.96 3.47 4.87
C CYS A 115 -7.18 3.37 3.56
N ALA A 116 -7.41 4.30 2.63
CA ALA A 116 -6.75 4.30 1.33
C ALA A 116 -5.22 4.43 1.47
N VAL A 117 -4.77 5.30 2.36
CA VAL A 117 -3.34 5.50 2.66
C VAL A 117 -2.73 4.25 3.24
N HIS A 118 -3.35 3.66 4.26
CA HIS A 118 -2.81 2.45 4.85
C HIS A 118 -2.74 1.30 3.83
N THR A 119 -3.80 1.06 3.06
CA THR A 119 -3.82 0.00 2.04
C THR A 119 -2.80 0.25 0.93
N LEU A 120 -2.69 1.47 0.40
CA LEU A 120 -1.69 1.76 -0.62
C LEU A 120 -0.26 1.65 -0.08
N ALA A 121 0.01 2.11 1.14
CA ALA A 121 1.33 2.05 1.74
C ALA A 121 1.78 0.60 1.99
N HIS A 122 0.84 -0.25 2.40
CA HIS A 122 1.04 -1.69 2.52
C HIS A 122 1.48 -2.30 1.18
N GLU A 123 0.79 -2.01 0.08
CA GLU A 123 1.13 -2.54 -1.23
C GLU A 123 2.41 -1.93 -1.83
N CYS A 124 2.66 -0.65 -1.54
CA CYS A 124 3.92 0.01 -1.86
C CYS A 124 5.09 -0.69 -1.16
N PHE A 125 4.93 -1.11 0.09
CA PHE A 125 5.97 -1.89 0.77
C PHE A 125 6.30 -3.19 0.03
N HIS A 126 5.30 -3.94 -0.44
CA HIS A 126 5.54 -5.16 -1.22
C HIS A 126 6.32 -4.89 -2.50
N PHE A 127 6.03 -3.77 -3.18
CA PHE A 127 6.81 -3.31 -4.32
C PHE A 127 8.25 -2.98 -3.91
N LEU A 128 8.45 -2.14 -2.90
CA LEU A 128 9.77 -1.69 -2.45
C LEU A 128 10.63 -2.85 -1.96
N SER A 129 10.05 -3.77 -1.18
CA SER A 129 10.75 -4.96 -0.70
C SER A 129 11.03 -5.94 -1.84
N GLY A 130 10.06 -6.12 -2.74
CA GLY A 130 10.19 -6.97 -3.94
C GLY A 130 11.26 -6.50 -4.92
N SER A 131 11.45 -5.19 -5.04
CA SER A 131 12.51 -4.53 -5.83
C SER A 131 13.78 -4.25 -5.03
N GLN A 132 13.88 -4.79 -3.80
CA GLN A 132 15.06 -4.70 -2.93
C GLN A 132 15.49 -3.27 -2.54
N GLN A 133 14.54 -2.34 -2.51
CA GLN A 133 14.77 -0.93 -2.15
C GLN A 133 14.69 -0.66 -0.65
N VAL A 134 14.20 -1.64 0.13
CA VAL A 134 14.12 -1.59 1.60
C VAL A 134 14.71 -2.86 2.20
N LYS A 135 15.15 -2.79 3.48
CA LYS A 135 15.89 -3.87 4.14
C LYS A 135 14.96 -4.94 4.71
N GLU A 136 13.74 -4.56 5.04
CA GLU A 136 12.75 -5.41 5.67
C GLU A 136 12.30 -6.53 4.71
N LYS A 137 12.19 -7.74 5.26
CA LYS A 137 11.65 -8.89 4.52
C LYS A 137 10.22 -8.62 4.10
N ASN A 138 9.87 -9.12 2.92
CA ASN A 138 8.54 -8.98 2.37
C ASN A 138 7.50 -9.84 3.12
N THR A 139 6.86 -9.28 4.14
CA THR A 139 5.84 -9.95 4.97
C THR A 139 4.70 -9.02 5.32
N GLU A 140 3.52 -9.59 5.60
CA GLU A 140 2.32 -8.84 6.01
C GLU A 140 2.56 -7.94 7.22
N ALA A 141 3.23 -8.46 8.26
CA ALA A 141 3.53 -7.68 9.46
C ALA A 141 4.43 -6.47 9.16
N ASN A 142 5.39 -6.61 8.25
CA ASN A 142 6.26 -5.50 7.85
C ASN A 142 5.53 -4.51 6.94
N ALA A 143 4.65 -4.99 6.07
CA ALA A 143 3.81 -4.16 5.21
C ALA A 143 2.87 -3.28 6.02
N ASN A 144 2.19 -3.85 7.03
CA ASN A 144 1.33 -3.08 7.92
C ASN A 144 2.11 -2.12 8.84
N TRP A 145 3.29 -2.52 9.34
CA TRP A 145 4.16 -1.59 10.08
C TRP A 145 4.63 -0.41 9.22
N TRP A 146 4.94 -0.66 7.94
CA TRP A 146 5.28 0.38 6.99
C TRP A 146 4.08 1.30 6.73
N ALA A 147 2.90 0.71 6.56
CA ALA A 147 1.65 1.42 6.35
C ALA A 147 1.29 2.33 7.52
N ASP A 148 1.43 1.87 8.76
CA ASP A 148 1.23 2.69 9.97
C ASP A 148 2.16 3.91 10.00
N ASN A 149 3.43 3.73 9.59
CA ASN A 149 4.39 4.84 9.55
C ASN A 149 4.01 5.90 8.50
N TRP A 150 3.60 5.48 7.31
CA TRP A 150 3.15 6.41 6.26
C TRP A 150 1.81 7.06 6.62
N LEU A 151 0.89 6.31 7.22
CA LEU A 151 -0.38 6.85 7.71
C LEU A 151 -0.15 7.94 8.77
N ARG A 152 0.78 7.73 9.70
CA ARG A 152 1.15 8.77 10.67
C ARG A 152 1.65 10.05 9.99
N GLN A 153 2.53 9.94 8.99
CA GLN A 153 3.03 11.09 8.23
C GLN A 153 1.91 11.78 7.44
N PHE A 154 0.96 11.03 6.89
CA PHE A 154 -0.19 11.59 6.18
C PHE A 154 -1.09 12.42 7.12
N ARG A 155 -1.31 11.93 8.35
CA ARG A 155 -2.04 12.66 9.40
C ARG A 155 -1.32 13.96 9.76
N GLU A 156 0.00 13.92 9.91
CA GLU A 156 0.83 15.10 10.22
C GLU A 156 0.82 16.18 9.12
N GLN A 157 0.43 15.85 7.88
CA GLN A 157 0.26 16.84 6.79
C GLN A 157 -1.13 17.53 6.79
N ALA A 158 -2.06 17.08 7.62
CA ALA A 158 -3.41 17.63 7.73
C ALA A 158 -3.48 18.90 8.59
N ASP A 159 -2.47 19.08 9.44
CA ASP A 159 -2.31 20.17 10.40
C ASP A 159 -1.38 21.27 9.86
#